data_AF-A0A7C5XMG8-F1
#
_entry.id   AF-A0A7C5XMG8-F1
#
_cell.length_a   1.000
_cell.length_b   1.000
_cell.length_c   1.000
_cell.angle_alpha   90.00
_cell.angle_beta   90.00
_cell.angle_gamma   90.00
#
_symmetry.space_group_name_H-M   'P 1'
#
loop_
_entity.id
_entity.type
_entity.pdbx_description
1 polymer ?
#
loop_
_entity_poly.entity_id
_entity_poly.type
_entity_poly.pdbx_seq_one_letter_code
_entity_poly.pdbx_strand_id
1 'polypeptide(L)'
;MDFREVPTNECPIKYMDTLHLILFILYKRAILCSSLNLACSDLPVLATTPLIARNCDRIDVYRFFRRMRRITEKIGNEIEIFSLGKLNVHLSIEFTTGNIKVYDTYMVSDVDCAKIPCTSVNNVTTLYMRLIIRLSDKNLVILNIPDIVIWLTKVYGIDTVYSVLSLVHDYIEKGAFDEHNIDEVLSIVNRWGVNINRDSFVNATLPGRKNLVILREILSNT
;
A
#
# COMPACT_ATOMS: atom_id res chain seq x y z
N MET A 1 14.95 6.47 -0.44
CA MET A 1 15.47 5.87 0.82
C MET A 1 15.04 4.41 0.81
N ASP A 2 15.79 3.46 1.38
CA ASP A 2 15.28 2.08 1.46
C ASP A 2 14.07 2.05 2.41
N PHE A 3 12.89 1.76 1.88
CA PHE A 3 11.65 1.76 2.68
C PHE A 3 11.55 0.56 3.63
N ARG A 4 12.47 -0.41 3.60
CA ARG A 4 12.42 -1.61 4.46
C ARG A 4 12.78 -1.34 5.91
N GLU A 5 13.50 -0.26 6.18
CA GLU A 5 14.06 0.02 7.50
C GLU A 5 13.77 1.46 7.91
N VAL A 6 13.38 1.62 9.18
CA VAL A 6 13.43 2.92 9.84
C VAL A 6 14.82 2.99 10.48
N PRO A 7 15.60 4.05 10.24
CA PRO A 7 16.99 4.13 10.72
C PRO A 7 17.11 4.11 12.26
N THR A 8 16.00 4.24 13.00
CA THR A 8 15.94 4.23 14.46
C THR A 8 14.64 3.57 14.95
N ASN A 9 14.57 3.15 16.22
CA ASN A 9 13.35 2.67 16.90
C ASN A 9 12.34 3.80 17.22
N GLU A 10 12.43 4.91 16.50
CA GLU A 10 11.64 6.11 16.73
C GLU A 10 10.39 6.15 15.84
N CYS A 11 9.57 7.18 16.06
CA CYS A 11 8.33 7.39 15.31
C CYS A 11 8.59 7.46 13.79
N PRO A 12 8.08 6.51 12.99
CA PRO A 12 8.37 6.48 11.55
C PRO A 12 7.81 7.69 10.79
N ILE A 13 6.77 8.35 11.30
CA ILE A 13 6.17 9.55 10.69
C ILE A 13 7.17 10.73 10.63
N LYS A 14 8.17 10.77 11.52
CA LYS A 14 9.16 11.85 11.56
C LYS A 14 10.31 11.66 10.55
N TYR A 15 10.54 10.41 10.12
CA TYR A 15 11.70 10.03 9.32
C TYR A 15 11.35 9.56 7.92
N MET A 16 10.09 9.18 7.69
CA MET A 16 9.61 8.75 6.40
C MET A 16 8.56 9.72 5.88
N ASP A 17 8.66 10.08 4.60
CA ASP A 17 7.52 10.64 3.91
C ASP A 17 6.38 9.61 3.83
N THR A 18 5.21 10.07 3.40
CA THR A 18 4.01 9.24 3.31
C THR A 18 4.20 7.99 2.45
N LEU A 19 4.89 8.10 1.30
CA LEU A 19 5.06 6.98 0.39
C LEU A 19 5.91 5.91 1.07
N HIS A 20 7.08 6.29 1.56
CA HIS A 20 7.99 5.37 2.24
C HIS A 20 7.32 4.75 3.47
N LEU A 21 6.52 5.50 4.23
CA LEU A 21 5.76 4.96 5.35
C LEU A 21 4.74 3.90 4.92
N ILE A 22 3.97 4.14 3.85
CA ILE A 22 3.00 3.17 3.33
C ILE A 22 3.71 1.90 2.87
N LEU A 23 4.78 2.05 2.08
CA LEU A 23 5.57 0.91 1.58
C LEU A 23 6.20 0.12 2.72
N PHE A 24 6.78 0.81 3.71
CA PHE A 24 7.33 0.20 4.93
C PHE A 24 6.28 -0.63 5.67
N ILE A 25 5.10 -0.07 5.90
CA ILE A 25 4.02 -0.76 6.64
C ILE A 25 3.50 -1.98 5.86
N LEU A 26 3.32 -1.85 4.54
CA LEU A 26 2.91 -2.98 3.69
C LEU A 26 3.96 -4.09 3.73
N TYR A 27 5.24 -3.76 3.56
CA TYR A 27 6.34 -4.72 3.59
C TYR A 27 6.47 -5.43 4.95
N LYS A 28 6.49 -4.67 6.06
CA LYS A 28 6.59 -5.27 7.40
C LYS A 28 5.37 -6.12 7.76
N ARG A 29 4.18 -5.76 7.27
CA ARG A 29 2.99 -6.59 7.43
C ARG A 29 3.11 -7.89 6.66
N ALA A 30 3.57 -7.83 5.42
CA ALA A 30 3.79 -9.02 4.60
C ALA A 30 4.72 -10.02 5.29
N ILE A 31 5.83 -9.53 5.87
CA ILE A 31 6.75 -10.32 6.68
C ILE A 31 6.04 -10.96 7.87
N LEU A 32 5.34 -10.16 8.69
CA LEU A 32 4.66 -10.67 9.90
C LEU A 32 3.63 -11.74 9.55
N CYS A 33 2.78 -11.48 8.57
CA CYS A 33 1.69 -12.38 8.21
C CYS A 33 2.22 -13.66 7.57
N SER A 34 3.32 -13.58 6.82
CA SER A 34 4.00 -14.76 6.28
C SER A 34 4.69 -15.57 7.39
N SER A 35 5.46 -14.93 8.28
CA SER A 35 6.23 -15.62 9.32
C SER A 35 5.36 -16.32 10.35
N LEU A 36 4.21 -15.74 10.68
CA LEU A 36 3.24 -16.30 11.62
C LEU A 36 2.12 -17.09 10.94
N ASN A 37 2.17 -17.25 9.61
CA ASN A 37 1.15 -17.93 8.80
C ASN A 37 -0.29 -17.41 9.07
N LEU A 38 -0.43 -16.09 9.15
CA LEU A 38 -1.70 -15.39 9.39
C LEU A 38 -2.40 -15.06 8.07
N ALA A 39 -3.73 -15.01 8.07
CA ALA A 39 -4.53 -14.64 6.91
C ALA A 39 -4.33 -13.16 6.54
N CYS A 40 -4.40 -12.28 7.54
CA CYS A 40 -4.29 -10.83 7.47
C CYS A 40 -5.20 -10.18 6.40
N SER A 41 -6.42 -10.72 6.26
CA SER A 41 -7.42 -10.27 5.28
C SER A 41 -8.20 -9.04 5.72
N ASP A 42 -8.61 -8.24 4.74
CA ASP A 42 -9.46 -7.04 4.86
C ASP A 42 -8.95 -6.00 5.87
N LEU A 43 -7.63 -5.87 5.96
CA LEU A 43 -7.01 -4.92 6.88
C LEU A 43 -6.81 -3.55 6.24
N PRO A 44 -6.99 -2.44 6.98
CA PRO A 44 -6.60 -1.12 6.50
C PRO A 44 -5.08 -1.03 6.36
N VAL A 45 -4.57 -0.20 5.46
CA VAL A 45 -3.13 0.03 5.31
C VAL A 45 -2.56 0.67 6.57
N LEU A 46 -3.20 1.73 7.08
CA LEU A 46 -2.77 2.42 8.30
C LEU A 46 -3.93 2.57 9.28
N ALA A 47 -3.58 2.64 10.57
CA ALA A 47 -4.49 3.11 11.60
C ALA A 47 -3.71 3.92 12.64
N THR A 48 -4.39 4.80 13.36
CA THR A 48 -3.72 5.69 14.33
C THR A 48 -3.07 4.91 15.47
N THR A 49 -3.73 3.90 16.02
CA THR A 49 -3.23 3.15 17.19
C THR A 49 -1.91 2.40 16.93
N PRO A 50 -1.75 1.61 15.85
CA PRO A 50 -0.46 0.99 15.52
C PRO A 50 0.70 1.98 15.40
N LEU A 51 0.45 3.20 14.93
CA LEU A 51 1.49 4.24 14.83
C LEU A 51 1.84 4.82 16.20
N ILE A 52 0.84 5.07 17.06
CA ILE A 52 1.07 5.49 18.45
C ILE A 52 1.88 4.42 19.21
N ALA A 53 1.55 3.15 19.00
CA ALA A 53 2.30 2.03 19.59
C ALA A 53 3.75 1.92 19.07
N ARG A 54 4.09 2.59 17.95
CA ARG A 54 5.45 2.73 17.40
C ARG A 54 6.11 4.05 17.83
N ASN A 55 5.96 4.42 19.10
CA ASN A 55 6.58 5.61 19.70
C ASN A 55 6.23 6.94 19.01
N CYS A 56 5.13 7.01 18.26
CA CYS A 56 4.67 8.28 17.69
C CYS A 56 3.83 9.08 18.68
N ASP A 57 4.12 10.39 18.76
CA ASP A 57 3.27 11.30 19.50
C ASP A 57 1.87 11.35 18.87
N ARG A 58 0.85 11.30 19.73
CA ARG A 58 -0.56 11.26 19.31
C ARG A 58 -0.94 12.47 18.44
N ILE A 59 -0.38 13.65 18.73
CA ILE A 59 -0.63 14.88 17.97
C ILE A 59 -0.05 14.74 16.55
N ASP A 60 1.17 14.21 16.42
CA ASP A 60 1.82 14.01 15.12
C ASP A 60 1.03 13.00 14.26
N VAL A 61 0.54 11.92 14.87
CA VAL A 61 -0.31 10.93 14.18
C VAL A 61 -1.60 11.57 13.67
N TYR A 62 -2.32 12.34 14.49
CA TYR A 62 -3.54 12.99 14.04
C TYR A 62 -3.31 14.04 12.96
N ARG A 63 -2.22 14.82 13.06
CA ARG A 63 -1.82 15.77 12.01
C ARG A 63 -1.54 15.05 10.70
N PHE A 64 -0.83 13.92 10.76
CA PHE A 64 -0.55 13.08 9.59
C PHE A 64 -1.84 12.58 8.92
N PHE A 65 -2.76 11.97 9.67
CA PHE A 65 -4.02 11.48 9.11
C PHE A 65 -4.88 12.61 8.54
N ARG A 66 -4.94 13.77 9.22
CA ARG A 66 -5.67 14.94 8.72
C ARG A 66 -5.07 15.48 7.43
N ARG A 67 -3.73 15.51 7.33
CA ARG A 67 -3.02 15.89 6.11
C ARG A 67 -3.39 14.93 4.98
N MET A 68 -3.24 13.63 5.21
CA MET A 68 -3.55 12.61 4.21
C MET A 68 -4.98 12.68 3.69
N ARG A 69 -5.96 12.85 4.58
CA ARG A 69 -7.36 13.01 4.21
C ARG A 69 -7.60 14.22 3.29
N ARG A 70 -6.97 15.36 3.59
CA ARG A 70 -7.06 16.56 2.72
C ARG A 70 -6.43 16.33 1.35
N ILE A 71 -5.35 15.56 1.29
CA ILE A 71 -4.67 15.23 0.02
C ILE A 71 -5.61 14.38 -0.83
N THR A 72 -6.20 13.33 -0.25
CA THR A 72 -7.14 12.47 -0.97
C THR A 72 -8.40 13.22 -1.42
N GLU A 73 -8.93 14.12 -0.59
CA GLU A 73 -10.07 14.97 -0.95
C GLU A 73 -9.76 15.90 -2.15
N LYS A 74 -8.50 16.33 -2.32
CA LYS A 74 -8.08 17.16 -3.47
C LYS A 74 -7.88 16.36 -4.75
N ILE A 75 -7.29 15.17 -4.66
CA ILE A 75 -6.95 14.35 -5.83
C ILE A 75 -8.17 13.57 -6.32
N GLY A 76 -9.12 13.29 -5.42
CA GLY A 76 -10.28 12.45 -5.67
C GLY A 76 -10.10 11.05 -5.11
N ASN A 77 -11.22 10.35 -4.94
CA ASN A 77 -11.26 9.05 -4.28
C ASN A 77 -10.98 7.87 -5.22
N GLU A 78 -10.86 8.10 -6.53
CA GLU A 78 -10.53 7.10 -7.54
C GLU A 78 -9.50 7.68 -8.52
N ILE A 79 -8.24 7.35 -8.29
CA ILE A 79 -7.10 7.89 -9.04
C ILE A 79 -6.73 6.88 -10.11
N GLU A 80 -6.89 7.21 -11.39
CA GLU A 80 -6.46 6.32 -12.46
C GLU A 80 -4.93 6.16 -12.45
N ILE A 81 -4.45 4.91 -12.34
CA ILE A 81 -3.02 4.57 -12.24
C ILE A 81 -2.53 3.71 -13.40
N PHE A 82 -3.42 3.02 -14.11
CA PHE A 82 -3.09 2.14 -15.22
C PHE A 82 -4.22 2.11 -16.24
N SER A 83 -3.89 2.18 -17.54
CA SER A 83 -4.83 2.03 -18.64
C SER A 83 -4.21 1.28 -19.81
N LEU A 84 -4.83 0.16 -20.20
CA LEU A 84 -4.45 -0.64 -21.35
C LEU A 84 -5.69 -1.14 -22.09
N GLY A 85 -6.02 -0.50 -23.22
CA GLY A 85 -7.22 -0.85 -23.99
C GLY A 85 -8.49 -0.61 -23.18
N LYS A 86 -9.21 -1.68 -22.81
CA LYS A 86 -10.41 -1.62 -21.94
C LYS A 86 -10.11 -1.86 -20.46
N LEU A 87 -8.88 -2.25 -20.13
CA LEU A 87 -8.44 -2.50 -18.76
C LEU A 87 -7.99 -1.19 -18.13
N ASN A 88 -8.72 -0.69 -17.13
CA ASN A 88 -8.35 0.51 -16.38
C ASN A 88 -8.26 0.16 -14.89
N VAL A 89 -7.20 0.60 -14.22
CA VAL A 89 -7.01 0.41 -12.78
C VAL A 89 -6.99 1.76 -12.09
N HIS A 90 -7.80 1.88 -11.05
CA HIS A 90 -7.87 3.06 -10.20
C HIS A 90 -7.42 2.71 -8.79
N LEU A 91 -6.66 3.60 -8.18
CA LEU A 91 -6.35 3.56 -6.76
C LEU A 91 -7.43 4.32 -6.01
N SER A 92 -8.12 3.64 -5.10
CA SER A 92 -9.03 4.27 -4.16
C SER A 92 -8.41 4.34 -2.77
N ILE A 93 -8.57 5.50 -2.12
CA ILE A 93 -8.08 5.75 -0.77
C ILE A 93 -9.26 6.24 0.06
N GLU A 94 -9.54 5.56 1.17
CA GLU A 94 -10.69 5.84 2.02
C GLU A 94 -10.28 5.96 3.49
N PHE A 95 -10.81 6.98 4.17
CA PHE A 95 -10.66 7.16 5.60
C PHE A 95 -11.94 6.78 6.31
N THR A 96 -11.85 5.87 7.28
CA THR A 96 -13.01 5.47 8.08
C THR A 96 -12.66 5.51 9.57
N THR A 97 -13.69 5.45 10.41
CA THR A 97 -13.51 5.18 11.84
C THR A 97 -14.07 3.81 12.12
N GLY A 98 -13.32 2.97 12.82
CA GLY A 98 -13.73 1.60 13.07
C GLY A 98 -13.00 0.98 14.27
N ASN A 99 -13.23 -0.31 14.41
CA ASN A 99 -12.59 -1.14 15.43
C ASN A 99 -11.53 -2.01 14.74
N ILE A 100 -10.36 -2.11 15.36
CA ILE A 100 -9.25 -2.92 14.84
C ILE A 100 -8.77 -3.90 15.91
N LYS A 101 -8.12 -4.98 15.47
CA LYS A 101 -7.37 -5.87 16.36
C LYS A 101 -5.88 -5.60 16.19
N VAL A 102 -5.15 -5.54 17.29
CA VAL A 102 -3.72 -5.21 17.32
C VAL A 102 -2.95 -6.30 18.05
N TYR A 103 -1.90 -6.80 17.41
CA TYR A 103 -0.84 -7.61 17.99
C TYR A 103 0.47 -6.83 17.92
N ASP A 104 1.08 -6.54 19.08
CA ASP A 104 2.18 -5.60 19.24
C ASP A 104 1.89 -4.23 18.61
N THR A 105 2.49 -3.97 17.45
CA THR A 105 2.38 -2.73 16.67
C THR A 105 1.76 -2.96 15.28
N TYR A 106 1.11 -4.11 15.09
CA TYR A 106 0.56 -4.56 13.82
C TYR A 106 -0.93 -4.85 13.93
N MET A 107 -1.66 -4.51 12.87
CA MET A 107 -3.07 -4.88 12.74
C MET A 107 -3.18 -6.32 12.27
N VAL A 108 -4.15 -7.04 12.83
CA VAL A 108 -4.46 -8.43 12.51
C VAL A 108 -5.96 -8.57 12.29
N SER A 109 -6.38 -9.58 11.53
CA SER A 109 -7.81 -9.82 11.28
C SER A 109 -8.47 -10.44 12.53
N ASP A 110 -9.80 -10.41 12.60
CA ASP A 110 -10.53 -11.08 13.68
C ASP A 110 -10.22 -12.60 13.72
N VAL A 111 -10.07 -13.21 12.54
CA VAL A 111 -9.73 -14.65 12.42
C VAL A 111 -8.32 -14.94 12.93
N ASP A 112 -7.37 -14.05 12.68
CA ASP A 112 -6.00 -14.21 13.16
C ASP A 112 -5.87 -13.91 14.65
N CYS A 113 -6.63 -12.95 15.14
CA CYS A 113 -6.75 -12.60 16.55
C CYS A 113 -7.26 -13.78 17.41
N ALA A 114 -7.93 -14.78 16.82
CA ALA A 114 -8.26 -16.02 17.52
C ALA A 114 -7.05 -16.96 17.73
N LYS A 115 -5.94 -16.77 16.99
CA LYS A 115 -4.76 -17.65 16.98
C LYS A 115 -3.57 -17.06 17.73
N ILE A 116 -3.51 -15.74 17.87
CA ILE A 116 -2.41 -15.00 18.51
C ILE A 116 -2.96 -13.99 19.51
N PRO A 117 -2.21 -13.67 20.59
CA PRO A 117 -2.67 -12.71 21.59
C PRO A 117 -2.85 -11.34 20.95
N CYS A 118 -4.07 -10.81 20.97
CA CYS A 118 -4.41 -9.55 20.32
C CYS A 118 -5.30 -8.72 21.25
N THR A 119 -5.30 -7.41 21.04
CA THR A 119 -6.19 -6.48 21.75
C THR A 119 -7.13 -5.79 20.77
N SER A 120 -8.36 -5.54 21.23
CA SER A 120 -9.34 -4.78 20.44
C SER A 120 -9.21 -3.31 20.77
N VAL A 121 -9.12 -2.47 19.76
CA VAL A 121 -9.09 -1.02 19.93
C VAL A 121 -10.21 -0.41 19.09
N ASN A 122 -11.06 0.35 19.77
CA ASN A 122 -12.26 0.93 19.18
C ASN A 122 -12.05 2.41 18.83
N ASN A 123 -12.90 2.93 17.95
CA ASN A 123 -12.89 4.35 17.54
C ASN A 123 -11.54 4.80 16.95
N VAL A 124 -10.93 3.94 16.16
CA VAL A 124 -9.63 4.19 15.52
C VAL A 124 -9.86 4.73 14.12
N THR A 125 -9.18 5.81 13.76
CA THR A 125 -9.16 6.28 12.36
C THR A 125 -8.27 5.37 11.54
N THR A 126 -8.81 4.83 10.46
CA THR A 126 -8.15 3.89 9.56
C THR A 126 -8.08 4.46 8.15
N LEU A 127 -7.08 4.02 7.40
CA LEU A 127 -6.85 4.34 5.99
C LEU A 127 -6.86 3.03 5.20
N TYR A 128 -7.86 2.85 4.34
CA TYR A 128 -7.94 1.76 3.38
C TYR A 128 -7.41 2.22 2.03
N MET A 129 -6.71 1.32 1.34
CA MET A 129 -6.34 1.52 -0.06
C MET A 129 -6.79 0.31 -0.86
N ARG A 130 -7.51 0.55 -1.96
CA ARG A 130 -8.06 -0.49 -2.82
C ARG A 130 -7.70 -0.23 -4.27
N LEU A 131 -7.46 -1.31 -5.01
CA LEU A 131 -7.38 -1.26 -6.47
C LEU A 131 -8.75 -1.58 -7.04
N ILE A 132 -9.28 -0.67 -7.85
CA ILE A 132 -10.51 -0.85 -8.61
C ILE A 132 -10.10 -1.14 -10.06
N ILE A 133 -10.15 -2.42 -10.42
CA ILE A 133 -9.79 -2.92 -11.74
C ILE A 133 -11.07 -3.04 -12.57
N ARG A 134 -11.20 -2.20 -13.59
CA ARG A 134 -12.29 -2.25 -14.58
C ARG A 134 -11.80 -3.04 -15.79
N LEU A 135 -12.40 -4.20 -16.04
CA LEU A 135 -12.09 -5.06 -17.20
C LEU A 135 -12.92 -4.67 -18.43
N SER A 136 -14.08 -4.05 -18.20
CA SER A 136 -15.01 -3.48 -19.19
C SER A 136 -15.98 -2.54 -18.47
N ASP A 137 -16.88 -1.89 -19.21
CA ASP A 137 -17.92 -1.01 -18.62
C ASP A 137 -18.83 -1.72 -17.60
N LYS A 138 -18.90 -3.05 -17.63
CA LYS A 138 -19.79 -3.86 -16.79
C LYS A 138 -19.07 -4.70 -15.73
N ASN A 139 -17.78 -4.98 -15.92
CA ASN A 139 -17.03 -5.89 -15.06
C ASN A 139 -15.98 -5.13 -14.28
N LEU A 140 -16.11 -5.15 -12.95
CA LEU A 140 -15.18 -4.52 -12.03
C LEU A 140 -14.75 -5.50 -10.93
N VAL A 141 -13.50 -5.40 -10.51
CA VAL A 141 -12.91 -6.14 -9.40
C VAL A 141 -12.33 -5.12 -8.43
N ILE A 142 -12.64 -5.26 -7.14
CA ILE A 142 -12.08 -4.42 -6.09
C ILE A 142 -11.19 -5.28 -5.21
N LEU A 143 -9.92 -4.91 -5.09
CA LEU A 143 -8.93 -5.64 -4.30
C LEU A 143 -8.35 -4.74 -3.22
N ASN A 144 -8.31 -5.22 -1.98
CA ASN A 144 -7.62 -4.53 -0.88
C ASN A 144 -6.11 -4.65 -1.06
N ILE A 145 -5.37 -3.53 -0.99
CA ILE A 145 -3.93 -3.54 -1.27
C ILE A 145 -3.14 -4.42 -0.29
N PRO A 146 -3.35 -4.33 1.04
CA PRO A 146 -2.70 -5.23 1.99
C PRO A 146 -2.90 -6.71 1.65
N ASP A 147 -4.13 -7.09 1.28
CA ASP A 147 -4.46 -8.48 0.97
C ASP A 147 -3.69 -8.97 -0.25
N ILE A 148 -3.59 -8.16 -1.31
CA ILE A 148 -2.79 -8.48 -2.50
C ILE A 148 -1.32 -8.67 -2.12
N VAL A 149 -0.76 -7.78 -1.31
CA VAL A 149 0.65 -7.84 -0.89
C VAL A 149 0.92 -9.10 -0.06
N ILE A 150 0.03 -9.44 0.86
CA ILE A 150 0.14 -10.65 1.68
C ILE A 150 -0.02 -11.90 0.81
N TRP A 151 -0.95 -11.90 -0.13
CA TRP A 151 -1.15 -12.99 -1.09
C TRP A 151 0.09 -13.21 -1.95
N LEU A 152 0.68 -12.14 -2.52
CA LEU A 152 1.92 -12.22 -3.28
C LEU A 152 3.05 -12.84 -2.46
N THR A 153 3.17 -12.46 -1.19
CA THR A 153 4.19 -13.04 -0.29
C THR A 153 3.99 -14.53 -0.08
N LYS A 154 2.74 -14.97 0.10
CA LYS A 154 2.42 -16.39 0.32
C LYS A 154 2.64 -17.25 -0.92
N VAL A 155 2.39 -16.71 -2.11
CA VAL A 155 2.48 -17.46 -3.36
C VAL A 155 3.88 -17.42 -3.97
N TYR A 156 4.54 -16.26 -3.93
CA TYR A 156 5.81 -16.02 -4.63
C TYR A 156 6.99 -15.72 -3.69
N GLY A 157 6.74 -15.53 -2.39
CA GLY A 157 7.77 -15.19 -1.42
C GLY A 157 7.93 -13.69 -1.22
N ILE A 158 8.70 -13.32 -0.19
CA ILE A 158 8.87 -11.93 0.22
C ILE A 158 9.71 -11.10 -0.76
N ASP A 159 10.62 -11.75 -1.51
CA ASP A 159 11.48 -11.09 -2.49
C ASP A 159 10.66 -10.49 -3.64
N THR A 160 9.69 -11.24 -4.16
CA THR A 160 8.75 -10.72 -5.17
C THR A 160 7.96 -9.52 -4.66
N VAL A 161 7.53 -9.53 -3.39
CA VAL A 161 6.86 -8.36 -2.80
C VAL A 161 7.80 -7.17 -2.70
N TYR A 162 9.06 -7.41 -2.36
CA TYR A 162 10.07 -6.36 -2.38
C TYR A 162 10.24 -5.77 -3.78
N SER A 163 10.35 -6.60 -4.83
CA SER A 163 10.47 -6.13 -6.22
C SER A 163 9.26 -5.32 -6.67
N VAL A 164 8.04 -5.78 -6.36
CA VAL A 164 6.80 -5.05 -6.67
C VAL A 164 6.73 -3.70 -5.96
N LEU A 165 7.01 -3.66 -4.64
CA LEU A 165 6.98 -2.41 -3.88
C LEU A 165 8.13 -1.46 -4.31
N SER A 166 9.28 -2.00 -4.71
CA SER A 166 10.41 -1.22 -5.24
C SER A 166 10.10 -0.59 -6.59
N LEU A 167 9.35 -1.27 -7.46
CA LEU A 167 8.85 -0.66 -8.69
C LEU A 167 7.94 0.53 -8.41
N VAL A 168 7.01 0.39 -7.46
CA VAL A 168 6.11 1.48 -7.06
C VAL A 168 6.93 2.65 -6.50
N HIS A 169 7.89 2.36 -5.63
CA HIS A 169 8.82 3.36 -5.08
C HIS A 169 9.55 4.11 -6.20
N ASP A 170 10.27 3.38 -7.06
CA ASP A 170 11.10 3.98 -8.11
C ASP A 170 10.26 4.77 -9.12
N TYR A 171 9.09 4.26 -9.47
CA TYR A 171 8.19 4.95 -10.38
C TYR A 171 7.72 6.30 -9.84
N ILE A 172 7.40 6.39 -8.56
CA ILE A 172 6.93 7.64 -7.94
C ILE A 172 8.10 8.58 -7.67
N GLU A 173 9.23 8.08 -7.20
CA GLU A 173 10.41 8.89 -6.82
C GLU A 173 11.18 9.40 -8.05
N LYS A 174 11.43 8.52 -9.01
CA LYS A 174 12.31 8.78 -10.17
C LYS A 174 11.52 9.04 -11.46
N GLY A 175 10.22 8.71 -11.49
CA GLY A 175 9.40 8.83 -12.71
C GLY A 175 9.71 7.77 -13.76
N ALA A 176 10.50 6.75 -13.40
CA ALA A 176 10.91 5.63 -14.23
C ALA A 176 11.02 4.38 -13.37
N PHE A 177 10.69 3.23 -13.95
CA PHE A 177 10.86 1.95 -13.29
C PHE A 177 12.31 1.47 -13.41
N ASP A 178 12.77 0.74 -12.39
CA ASP A 178 13.99 -0.05 -12.51
C ASP A 178 13.80 -1.23 -13.48
N GLU A 179 14.68 -1.35 -14.46
CA GLU A 179 14.54 -2.33 -15.55
C GLU A 179 14.50 -3.78 -15.04
N HIS A 180 15.33 -4.10 -14.05
CA HIS A 180 15.42 -5.46 -13.51
C HIS A 180 14.13 -5.87 -12.82
N ASN A 181 13.57 -4.99 -11.99
CA ASN A 181 12.33 -5.28 -11.27
C ASN A 181 11.13 -5.38 -12.22
N ILE A 182 11.10 -4.63 -13.35
CA ILE A 182 10.00 -4.74 -14.33
C ILE A 182 9.96 -6.14 -14.92
N ASP A 183 11.11 -6.68 -15.31
CA ASP A 183 11.17 -7.99 -15.96
C ASP A 183 10.70 -9.10 -15.01
N GLU A 184 11.04 -9.00 -13.71
CA GLU A 184 10.54 -9.92 -12.70
C GLU A 184 9.01 -9.86 -12.61
N VAL A 185 8.42 -8.66 -12.52
CA VAL A 185 6.96 -8.50 -12.46
C VAL A 185 6.27 -8.95 -13.74
N LEU A 186 6.81 -8.61 -14.92
CA LEU A 186 6.27 -9.09 -16.19
C LEU A 186 6.35 -10.60 -16.32
N SER A 187 7.40 -11.23 -15.77
CA SER A 187 7.49 -12.70 -15.75
C SER A 187 6.34 -13.33 -14.96
N ILE A 188 5.92 -12.70 -13.86
CA ILE A 188 4.78 -13.15 -13.03
C ILE A 188 3.47 -12.91 -13.77
N VAL A 189 3.28 -11.72 -14.36
CA VAL A 189 2.08 -11.37 -15.12
C VAL A 189 1.89 -12.29 -16.33
N ASN A 190 2.99 -12.63 -17.02
CA ASN A 190 2.97 -13.59 -18.13
C ASN A 190 2.61 -15.01 -17.66
N ARG A 191 3.02 -15.43 -16.45
CA ARG A 191 2.57 -16.71 -15.85
C ARG A 191 1.07 -16.73 -15.57
N TRP A 192 0.44 -15.58 -15.40
CA TRP A 192 -1.02 -15.45 -15.28
C TRP A 192 -1.74 -15.44 -16.64
N GLY A 193 -1.02 -15.66 -17.74
CA GLY A 193 -1.56 -15.69 -19.10
C GLY A 193 -1.79 -14.30 -19.70
N VAL A 194 -1.31 -13.25 -19.05
CA VAL A 194 -1.43 -11.87 -19.55
C VAL A 194 -0.11 -11.48 -20.20
N ASN A 195 -0.05 -11.52 -21.53
CA ASN A 195 1.14 -11.12 -22.28
C ASN A 195 1.18 -9.59 -22.45
N ILE A 196 2.05 -8.93 -21.67
CA ILE A 196 2.31 -7.49 -21.78
C ILE A 196 3.82 -7.31 -21.95
N ASN A 197 4.22 -6.59 -23.01
CA ASN A 197 5.62 -6.22 -23.18
C ASN A 197 5.96 -4.97 -22.35
N ARG A 198 7.27 -4.76 -22.12
CA ARG A 198 7.79 -3.67 -21.27
C ARG A 198 7.23 -2.31 -21.69
N ASP A 199 7.31 -1.96 -22.97
CA ASP A 199 6.86 -0.65 -23.46
C ASP A 199 5.36 -0.44 -23.25
N SER A 200 4.55 -1.47 -23.47
CA SER A 200 3.10 -1.41 -23.23
C SER A 200 2.79 -1.25 -21.76
N PHE A 201 3.53 -1.92 -20.87
CA PHE A 201 3.40 -1.76 -19.43
C PHE A 201 3.72 -0.34 -18.99
N VAL A 202 4.87 0.20 -19.41
CA VAL A 202 5.31 1.56 -19.07
C VAL A 202 4.33 2.62 -19.59
N ASN A 203 3.86 2.45 -20.83
CA ASN A 203 2.88 3.37 -21.42
C ASN A 203 1.54 3.29 -20.68
N ALA A 204 1.12 2.10 -20.30
CA ALA A 204 -0.13 1.91 -19.57
C ALA A 204 -0.12 2.57 -18.18
N THR A 205 1.05 2.74 -17.55
CA THR A 205 1.16 3.39 -16.24
C THR A 205 1.26 4.92 -16.30
N LEU A 206 1.34 5.53 -17.49
CA LEU A 206 1.47 6.98 -17.66
C LEU A 206 0.37 7.81 -16.95
N PRO A 207 -0.91 7.39 -16.90
CA PRO A 207 -1.92 8.08 -16.09
C PRO A 207 -1.50 8.19 -14.62
N GLY A 208 -0.98 7.08 -14.08
CA GLY A 208 -0.41 7.05 -12.73
C GLY A 208 0.74 8.04 -12.56
N ARG A 209 1.64 8.20 -13.53
CA ARG A 209 2.73 9.18 -13.41
C ARG A 209 2.22 10.60 -13.19
N LYS A 210 1.24 11.04 -13.99
CA LYS A 210 0.67 12.40 -13.88
C LYS A 210 -0.02 12.61 -12.53
N ASN A 211 -0.80 11.64 -12.10
CA ASN A 211 -1.59 11.74 -10.88
C ASN A 211 -0.75 11.55 -9.60
N LEU A 212 0.27 10.68 -9.64
CA LEU A 212 1.13 10.39 -8.50
C LEU A 212 2.24 11.44 -8.33
N VAL A 213 2.63 12.18 -9.39
CA VAL A 213 3.49 13.38 -9.23
C VAL A 213 2.77 14.47 -8.42
N ILE A 214 1.45 14.59 -8.53
CA ILE A 214 0.66 15.49 -7.67
C ILE A 214 0.75 15.06 -6.20
N LEU A 215 0.80 13.74 -5.91
CA LEU A 215 1.11 13.28 -4.56
C LEU A 215 2.49 13.79 -4.14
N ARG A 216 3.52 13.70 -4.98
CA ARG A 216 4.86 14.21 -4.67
C ARG A 216 4.88 15.72 -4.39
N GLU A 217 4.30 16.56 -5.24
CA GLU A 217 4.28 18.02 -5.06
C GLU A 217 3.52 18.46 -3.80
N ILE A 218 2.49 17.72 -3.41
CA ILE A 218 1.72 18.00 -2.18
C ILE A 218 2.42 17.43 -0.93
N LEU A 219 3.21 16.36 -1.07
CA LEU A 219 4.00 15.74 0.01
C LEU A 219 5.32 16.48 0.29
N SER A 220 5.81 17.28 -0.66
CA SER A 220 7.06 18.07 -0.55
C SER A 220 6.90 19.39 0.22
N ASN A 221 5.66 19.91 0.32
CA ASN A 221 5.38 21.20 0.96
C ASN A 221 5.08 21.06 2.46
N THR A 222 6.03 20.50 3.20
CA THR A 222 6.18 20.71 4.65
C THR A 222 7.16 21.83 4.91
#